data_AF-A0AAD3T4L8-F1
#
_entry.id   AF-A0AAD3T4L8-F1
#
_cell.length_a   1.000
_cell.length_b   1.000
_cell.length_c   1.000
_cell.angle_alpha   90.00
_cell.angle_beta   90.00
_cell.angle_gamma   90.00
#
_symmetry.space_group_name_H-M   'P 1'
#
loop_
_entity.id
_entity.type
_entity.pdbx_description
1 polymer ?
#
loop_
_entity_poly.entity_id
_entity_poly.type
_entity_poly.pdbx_seq_one_letter_code
_entity_poly.pdbx_strand_id
1 'polypeptide(L)'
;MSGRRGGPEEFVEAENAEAIILRIEQKSRKIETLLRQSRPVEALKTALEGSAPKTMDERCKSANWIVVHRAIMAIKDVDGMLFSLDPEYYDILMKYLYRGLSTGDRPTCDQCLQIHEKLTQRAGLGCILRCLADTENTV
;
A
#
# COMPACT_ATOMS: atom_id res chain seq x y z
N MET A 1 22.04 7.59 36.60
CA MET A 1 22.54 8.22 35.36
C MET A 1 23.13 7.15 34.47
N SER A 2 22.65 7.05 33.23
CA SER A 2 23.39 6.77 31.99
C SER A 2 22.48 6.01 31.02
N GLY A 3 21.75 6.79 30.22
CA GLY A 3 20.99 6.29 29.08
C GLY A 3 21.95 5.78 28.01
N ARG A 4 21.69 4.59 27.49
CA ARG A 4 22.34 4.11 26.27
C ARG A 4 21.65 4.73 25.06
N ARG A 5 22.38 5.67 24.49
CA ARG A 5 22.31 6.19 23.13
C ARG A 5 21.76 5.16 22.14
N GLY A 6 20.60 5.46 21.56
CA GLY A 6 20.22 4.93 20.24
C GLY A 6 21.27 5.41 19.23
N GLY A 7 21.81 4.47 18.46
CA GLY A 7 22.72 4.79 17.37
C GLY A 7 21.97 5.55 16.26
N PRO A 8 22.69 6.29 15.41
CA PRO A 8 22.08 6.89 14.24
C PRO A 8 21.63 5.74 13.34
N GLU A 9 20.32 5.54 13.24
CA GLU A 9 19.75 4.87 12.08
C GLU A 9 20.35 5.56 10.86
N GLU A 10 20.95 4.80 9.95
CA GLU A 10 21.37 5.29 8.65
C GLU A 10 20.14 5.89 7.99
N PHE A 11 19.96 7.20 8.15
CA PHE A 11 19.14 8.02 7.28
C PHE A 11 19.81 7.94 5.92
N VAL A 12 19.47 6.88 5.18
CA VAL A 12 19.61 6.81 3.72
C VAL A 12 19.19 8.19 3.23
N GLU A 13 20.08 8.91 2.54
CA GLU A 13 19.81 10.24 1.99
C GLU A 13 18.37 10.25 1.48
N ALA A 14 17.52 11.00 2.17
CA ALA A 14 16.10 11.05 1.84
C ALA A 14 16.03 11.40 0.36
N GLU A 15 15.66 10.42 -0.46
CA GLU A 15 15.53 10.67 -1.89
C GLU A 15 14.64 11.90 -2.04
N ASN A 16 15.13 12.87 -2.82
CA ASN A 16 14.44 14.13 -2.96
C ASN A 16 12.97 13.86 -3.35
N ALA A 17 12.03 14.57 -2.73
CA ALA A 17 10.60 14.31 -2.88
C ALA A 17 10.18 14.30 -4.37
N GLU A 18 10.78 15.17 -5.19
CA GLU A 18 10.55 15.19 -6.63
C GLU A 18 10.99 13.90 -7.34
N ALA A 19 12.09 13.27 -6.93
CA ALA A 19 12.53 12.00 -7.50
C ALA A 19 11.56 10.87 -7.14
N ILE A 20 11.04 10.87 -5.91
CA ILE A 20 10.00 9.92 -5.47
C ILE A 20 8.72 10.11 -6.28
N ILE A 21 8.25 11.36 -6.43
CA ILE A 21 7.07 11.71 -7.23
C ILE A 21 7.24 11.24 -8.69
N LEU A 22 8.38 11.51 -9.32
CA LEU A 22 8.66 11.07 -10.69
C LEU A 22 8.57 9.54 -10.85
N ARG A 23 9.04 8.77 -9.86
CA ARG A 23 8.89 7.31 -9.88
C ARG A 23 7.44 6.86 -9.69
N ILE A 24 6.70 7.53 -8.81
CA ILE A 24 5.26 7.28 -8.62
C ILE A 24 4.50 7.55 -9.93
N GLU A 25 4.81 8.63 -10.65
CA GLU A 25 4.21 8.94 -11.95
C GLU A 25 4.54 7.88 -13.02
N GLN A 26 5.80 7.43 -13.09
CA GLN A 26 6.20 6.34 -13.98
C GLN A 26 5.42 5.06 -13.67
N LYS A 27 5.31 4.71 -12.38
CA LYS A 27 4.53 3.57 -11.90
C LYS A 27 3.04 3.72 -12.23
N SER A 28 2.47 4.92 -12.08
CA SER A 28 1.08 5.22 -12.42
C SER A 28 0.77 4.90 -13.88
N ARG A 29 1.66 5.30 -14.81
CA ARG A 29 1.49 4.98 -16.25
C ARG A 29 1.48 3.48 -16.54
N LYS A 30 2.36 2.71 -15.87
CA LYS A 30 2.39 1.25 -15.99
C LYS A 30 1.10 0.62 -15.47
N ILE A 31 0.59 1.10 -14.34
CA ILE A 31 -0.68 0.63 -13.74
C ILE A 31 -1.86 0.95 -14.65
N GLU A 32 -1.96 2.17 -15.19
CA GLU A 32 -3.00 2.53 -16.15
C GLU A 32 -2.99 1.60 -17.37
N THR A 33 -1.81 1.24 -17.87
CA THR A 33 -1.67 0.30 -18.98
C THR A 33 -2.20 -1.08 -18.61
N LEU A 34 -1.82 -1.62 -17.45
CA LEU A 34 -2.29 -2.92 -16.97
C LEU A 34 -3.81 -2.94 -16.74
N LEU A 35 -4.37 -1.86 -16.19
CA LEU A 35 -5.81 -1.73 -15.99
C LEU A 35 -6.57 -1.70 -17.31
N ARG A 36 -6.06 -1.01 -18.33
CA ARG A 36 -6.65 -1.02 -19.70
C ARG A 36 -6.58 -2.42 -20.33
N GLN A 37 -5.59 -3.21 -19.99
CA GLN A 37 -5.45 -4.61 -20.43
C GLN A 37 -6.30 -5.59 -19.62
N SER A 38 -7.17 -5.11 -18.71
CA SER A 38 -7.97 -5.95 -17.81
C SER A 38 -7.12 -6.86 -16.91
N ARG A 39 -5.94 -6.38 -16.46
CA ARG A 39 -5.01 -7.10 -15.57
C ARG A 39 -4.92 -6.41 -14.20
N PRO A 40 -6.01 -6.39 -13.41
CA PRO A 40 -6.06 -5.58 -12.19
C PRO A 40 -5.21 -6.16 -11.05
N VAL A 41 -5.01 -7.48 -11.00
CA VAL A 41 -4.14 -8.12 -10.00
C VAL A 41 -2.68 -7.73 -10.21
N GLU A 42 -2.21 -7.71 -11.45
CA GLU A 42 -0.84 -7.28 -11.76
C GLU A 42 -0.63 -5.80 -11.56
N ALA A 43 -1.67 -4.99 -11.85
CA ALA A 43 -1.68 -3.58 -11.52
C ALA A 43 -1.53 -3.37 -10.01
N LEU A 44 -2.26 -4.14 -9.19
CA LEU A 44 -2.16 -4.09 -7.74
C LEU A 44 -0.78 -4.52 -7.25
N LYS A 45 -0.21 -5.63 -7.75
CA LYS A 45 1.16 -6.04 -7.43
C LYS A 45 2.17 -4.93 -7.75
N THR A 46 2.09 -4.35 -8.94
CA THR A 46 2.94 -3.23 -9.37
C THR A 46 2.76 -2.00 -8.47
N ALA A 47 1.54 -1.74 -7.99
CA ALA A 47 1.24 -0.64 -7.10
C ALA A 47 1.89 -0.84 -5.72
N LEU A 48 1.80 -2.06 -5.19
CA LEU A 48 2.31 -2.46 -3.86
C LEU A 48 3.83 -2.70 -3.83
N GLU A 49 4.45 -3.03 -4.97
CA GLU A 49 5.89 -3.24 -5.10
C GLU A 49 6.67 -1.95 -4.80
N GLY A 50 7.49 -1.95 -3.74
CA GLY A 50 8.21 -0.75 -3.30
C GLY A 50 7.27 0.43 -2.96
N SER A 51 6.05 0.13 -2.48
CA SER A 51 4.97 1.10 -2.32
C SER A 51 5.05 1.99 -1.10
N ALA A 52 5.75 1.61 -0.05
CA ALA A 52 6.01 2.49 1.07
C ALA A 52 7.13 3.46 0.66
N PRO A 53 6.85 4.72 0.25
CA PRO A 53 7.92 5.67 0.10
C PRO A 53 8.53 5.84 1.49
N LYS A 54 9.84 5.61 1.62
CA LYS A 54 10.59 5.81 2.87
C LYS A 54 10.77 7.32 3.10
N THR A 55 9.65 8.03 3.23
CA THR A 55 9.58 9.48 3.33
C THR A 55 8.47 9.88 4.28
N MET A 56 8.69 11.01 4.95
CA MET A 56 7.68 11.69 5.75
C MET A 56 6.92 12.75 4.93
N ASP A 57 7.24 12.93 3.64
CA ASP A 57 6.55 13.88 2.77
C ASP A 57 5.14 13.37 2.40
N GLU A 58 4.13 14.06 2.93
CA GLU A 58 2.71 13.76 2.71
C GLU A 58 2.28 13.85 1.24
N ARG A 59 2.98 14.63 0.40
CA ARG A 59 2.71 14.71 -1.04
C ARG A 59 3.09 13.41 -1.72
N CYS A 60 4.22 12.82 -1.35
CA CYS A 60 4.67 11.53 -1.88
C CYS A 60 3.70 10.42 -1.46
N LYS A 61 3.30 10.40 -0.18
CA LYS A 61 2.30 9.46 0.34
C LYS A 61 0.97 9.59 -0.39
N SER A 62 0.47 10.81 -0.56
CA SER A 62 -0.79 11.09 -1.26
C SER A 62 -0.73 10.68 -2.73
N ALA A 63 0.38 10.98 -3.42
CA ALA A 63 0.60 10.57 -4.80
C ALA A 63 0.61 9.04 -4.93
N ASN A 64 1.30 8.34 -4.03
CA ASN A 64 1.33 6.88 -4.08
C ASN A 64 -0.04 6.25 -3.76
N TRP A 65 -0.81 6.84 -2.84
CA TRP A 65 -2.17 6.40 -2.58
C TRP A 65 -3.08 6.47 -3.77
N ILE A 66 -3.05 7.56 -4.55
CA ILE A 66 -3.89 7.68 -5.74
C ILE A 66 -3.67 6.49 -6.68
N VAL A 67 -2.42 6.04 -6.80
CA VAL A 67 -2.02 4.92 -7.64
C VAL A 67 -2.51 3.58 -7.07
N VAL A 68 -2.31 3.35 -5.77
CA VAL A 68 -2.74 2.10 -5.10
C VAL A 68 -4.26 2.00 -5.01
N HIS A 69 -4.94 3.09 -4.64
CA HIS A 69 -6.40 3.18 -4.57
C HIS A 69 -7.04 2.81 -5.90
N ARG A 70 -6.52 3.34 -7.01
CA ARG A 70 -7.01 2.99 -8.34
C ARG A 70 -6.92 1.50 -8.64
N ALA A 71 -5.82 0.85 -8.23
CA ALA A 71 -5.67 -0.60 -8.42
C ALA A 71 -6.62 -1.40 -7.52
N ILE A 72 -6.79 -0.99 -6.25
CA ILE A 72 -7.74 -1.60 -5.30
C ILE A 72 -9.18 -1.53 -5.84
N MET A 73 -9.59 -0.36 -6.34
CA MET A 73 -10.94 -0.14 -6.87
C MET A 73 -11.20 -0.90 -8.19
N ALA A 74 -10.15 -1.33 -8.89
CA ALA A 74 -10.28 -2.12 -10.12
C ALA A 74 -10.46 -3.63 -9.86
N ILE A 75 -10.25 -4.11 -8.63
CA ILE A 75 -10.44 -5.51 -8.26
C ILE A 75 -11.94 -5.82 -8.22
N LYS A 76 -12.38 -6.77 -9.06
CA LYS A 76 -13.77 -7.28 -9.06
C LYS A 76 -13.87 -8.66 -8.40
N ASP A 77 -12.87 -9.49 -8.61
CA ASP A 77 -12.77 -10.83 -8.02
C ASP A 77 -11.71 -10.80 -6.90
N VAL A 78 -12.19 -10.65 -5.66
CA VAL A 78 -11.34 -10.55 -4.47
C VAL A 78 -10.68 -11.89 -4.15
N ASP A 79 -11.43 -12.99 -4.23
CA ASP A 79 -10.91 -14.33 -3.92
C ASP A 79 -9.82 -14.73 -4.94
N GLY A 80 -10.06 -14.48 -6.24
CA GLY A 80 -9.07 -14.72 -7.30
C GLY A 80 -7.83 -13.81 -7.20
N MET A 81 -8.03 -12.54 -6.80
CA MET A 81 -6.92 -11.63 -6.51
C MET A 81 -6.04 -12.17 -5.38
N LEU A 82 -6.62 -12.57 -4.25
CA LEU A 82 -5.88 -13.10 -3.11
C LEU A 82 -5.21 -14.44 -3.40
N PHE A 83 -5.81 -15.27 -4.27
CA PHE A 83 -5.18 -16.50 -4.75
C PHE A 83 -3.88 -16.23 -5.50
N SER A 84 -3.87 -15.17 -6.31
CA SER A 84 -2.74 -14.81 -7.18
C SER A 84 -1.72 -13.90 -6.50
N LEU A 85 -2.11 -13.19 -5.43
CA LEU A 85 -1.26 -12.24 -4.71
C LEU A 85 -0.32 -12.97 -3.74
N ASP A 86 0.97 -12.64 -3.81
CA ASP A 86 2.00 -13.24 -2.97
C ASP A 86 1.84 -12.79 -1.50
N PRO A 87 2.04 -13.67 -0.50
CA PRO A 87 1.83 -13.35 0.91
C PRO A 87 2.67 -12.17 1.43
N GLU A 88 3.80 -11.87 0.80
CA GLU A 88 4.65 -10.71 1.14
C GLU A 88 3.90 -9.37 0.99
N TYR A 89 2.88 -9.30 0.14
CA TYR A 89 2.09 -8.09 -0.09
C TYR A 89 0.93 -7.91 0.90
N TYR A 90 0.62 -8.89 1.74
CA TYR A 90 -0.57 -8.86 2.58
C TYR A 90 -0.53 -7.76 3.63
N ASP A 91 0.61 -7.60 4.30
CA ASP A 91 0.73 -6.59 5.34
C ASP A 91 0.68 -5.17 4.77
N ILE A 92 1.32 -4.93 3.62
CA ILE A 92 1.27 -3.61 2.96
C ILE A 92 -0.10 -3.33 2.34
N LEU A 93 -0.78 -4.35 1.80
CA LEU A 93 -2.16 -4.22 1.36
C LEU A 93 -3.06 -3.84 2.54
N MET A 94 -2.93 -4.52 3.69
CA MET A 94 -3.70 -4.23 4.90
C MET A 94 -3.57 -2.77 5.35
N LYS A 95 -2.35 -2.21 5.33
CA LYS A 95 -2.10 -0.79 5.60
C LYS A 95 -2.89 0.14 4.67
N TYR A 96 -2.86 -0.14 3.36
CA TYR A 96 -3.63 0.64 2.39
C TYR A 96 -5.13 0.48 2.53
N LEU A 97 -5.63 -0.67 2.99
CA LEU A 97 -7.05 -0.83 3.32
C LEU A 97 -7.45 0.08 4.48
N TYR A 98 -6.68 0.13 5.57
CA TYR A 98 -6.96 1.06 6.68
C TYR A 98 -6.88 2.52 6.25
N ARG A 99 -5.91 2.87 5.39
CA ARG A 99 -5.88 4.20 4.77
C ARG A 99 -7.15 4.48 3.96
N GLY A 100 -7.61 3.52 3.15
CA GLY A 100 -8.84 3.65 2.39
C GLY A 100 -10.07 3.84 3.28
N LEU A 101 -10.18 3.08 4.37
CA LEU A 101 -11.24 3.23 5.37
C LEU A 101 -11.23 4.61 6.03
N SER A 102 -10.05 5.20 6.23
CA SER A 102 -9.92 6.55 6.80
C SER A 102 -10.49 7.67 5.90
N THR A 103 -10.70 7.40 4.60
CA THR A 103 -11.28 8.39 3.67
C THR A 103 -12.75 8.67 3.94
N GLY A 104 -13.48 7.71 4.54
CA GLY A 104 -14.92 7.80 4.76
C GLY A 104 -15.79 7.74 3.50
N ASP A 105 -15.19 7.61 2.32
CA ASP A 105 -15.92 7.47 1.05
C ASP A 105 -16.57 6.09 0.95
N ARG A 106 -17.89 6.04 0.73
CA ARG A 106 -18.65 4.79 0.81
C ARG A 106 -18.18 3.72 -0.19
N PRO A 107 -18.04 3.99 -1.50
CA PRO A 107 -17.49 3.02 -2.45
C PRO A 107 -16.11 2.48 -2.04
N THR A 108 -15.23 3.37 -1.57
CA THR A 108 -13.90 2.99 -1.11
C THR A 108 -13.96 2.11 0.14
N CYS A 109 -14.77 2.49 1.12
CA CYS A 109 -14.95 1.73 2.35
C CYS A 109 -15.53 0.33 2.09
N ASP A 110 -16.57 0.24 1.25
CA ASP A 110 -17.21 -1.04 0.91
C ASP A 110 -16.20 -2.00 0.26
N GLN A 111 -15.41 -1.50 -0.71
CA GLN A 111 -14.34 -2.27 -1.35
C GLN A 111 -13.25 -2.68 -0.36
N CYS A 112 -12.82 -1.76 0.52
CA CYS A 112 -11.78 -2.03 1.50
C CYS A 112 -12.23 -3.11 2.51
N LEU A 113 -13.49 -3.05 2.98
CA LEU A 113 -14.04 -4.04 3.90
C LEU A 113 -14.15 -5.43 3.26
N GLN A 114 -14.58 -5.51 2.00
CA GLN A 114 -14.64 -6.79 1.26
C GLN A 114 -13.26 -7.44 1.14
N ILE A 115 -12.24 -6.67 0.75
CA ILE A 115 -10.87 -7.18 0.65
C ILE A 115 -10.32 -7.53 2.03
N HIS A 116 -10.56 -6.69 3.03
CA HIS A 116 -10.10 -6.89 4.41
C HIS A 116 -10.62 -8.21 4.98
N GLU A 117 -11.91 -8.48 4.85
CA GLU A 117 -12.54 -9.72 5.33
C GLU A 117 -11.83 -10.95 4.75
N LYS A 118 -11.70 -11.01 3.42
CA LYS A 118 -11.10 -12.13 2.72
C LYS A 118 -9.61 -12.28 2.97
N LEU A 119 -8.89 -11.16 3.03
CA LEU A 119 -7.47 -11.13 3.37
C LEU A 119 -7.24 -11.68 4.78
N THR A 120 -8.09 -11.29 5.74
CA THR A 120 -8.02 -11.78 7.13
C THR A 120 -8.33 -13.26 7.23
N GLN A 121 -9.32 -13.76 6.47
CA GLN A 121 -9.63 -15.19 6.39
C GLN A 121 -8.44 -16.01 5.87
N ARG A 122 -7.68 -15.46 4.92
CA ARG A 122 -6.53 -16.15 4.30
C ARG A 122 -5.22 -16.03 5.08
N ALA A 123 -4.90 -14.83 5.57
CA ALA A 123 -3.62 -14.50 6.22
C ALA A 123 -3.66 -14.63 7.75
N GLY A 124 -4.87 -14.75 8.33
CA GLY A 124 -5.11 -14.72 9.77
C GLY A 124 -4.96 -13.33 10.39
N LEU A 125 -5.25 -13.24 11.68
CA LEU A 125 -5.24 -11.98 12.45
C LEU A 125 -3.84 -11.33 12.55
N GLY A 126 -2.77 -12.09 12.27
CA GLY A 126 -1.39 -11.58 12.33
C GLY A 126 -1.15 -10.40 11.37
N CYS A 127 -1.80 -10.37 10.21
CA CYS A 127 -1.65 -9.26 9.26
C CYS A 127 -2.23 -7.94 9.82
N ILE A 128 -3.34 -8.02 10.56
CA ILE A 128 -3.93 -6.86 11.25
C ILE A 128 -3.00 -6.39 12.36
N LEU A 129 -2.52 -7.31 13.22
CA LEU A 129 -1.66 -6.95 14.35
C LEU A 129 -0.36 -6.29 13.89
N ARG A 130 0.29 -6.81 12.84
CA ARG A 130 1.49 -6.18 12.27
C ARG A 130 1.20 -4.82 11.66
N CYS A 131 0.03 -4.63 11.04
CA CYS A 131 -0.40 -3.33 10.53
C CYS A 131 -0.62 -2.31 11.66
N LEU A 132 -1.27 -2.70 12.75
CA LEU A 132 -1.55 -1.81 13.90
C LEU A 132 -0.31 -1.52 14.74
N ALA A 133 0.65 -2.46 14.79
CA ALA A 133 1.90 -2.31 15.50
C ALA A 133 2.95 -1.49 14.71
N ASP A 134 2.72 -1.24 13.42
CA ASP A 134 3.63 -0.43 12.62
C ASP A 134 3.57 1.04 13.02
N THR A 135 4.68 1.54 13.57
CA THR A 135 4.84 2.94 13.97
C THR A 135 5.39 3.81 12.83
N GLU A 136 5.88 3.21 11.74
CA GLU A 136 6.35 3.96 10.58
C GLU A 136 5.16 4.25 9.66
N ASN A 137 4.60 5.46 9.78
CA ASN A 137 3.48 5.90 8.93
C ASN A 137 3.92 6.10 7.47
N THR A 138 4.08 4.99 6.75
CA THR A 138 4.65 4.91 5.41
C THR A 138 3.60 4.88 4.30
N VAL A 139 2.33 4.67 4.64
CA VAL A 139 1.21 4.69 3.69
C VAL A 139 0.51 6.03 3.72
#